data_AF-A0A2H6HG52-F1
#
_entry.id   AF-A0A2H6HG52-F1
#
_cell.length_a   1.000
_cell.length_b   1.000
_cell.length_c   1.000
_cell.angle_alpha   90.00
_cell.angle_beta   90.00
_cell.angle_gamma   90.00
#
_symmetry.space_group_name_H-M   'P 1'
#
loop_
_entity.id
_entity.type
_entity.pdbx_description
1 polymer ?
#
loop_
_entity_poly.entity_id
_entity_poly.type
_entity_poly.pdbx_seq_one_letter_code
_entity_poly.pdbx_strand_id
1 'polypeptide(L)'
;MGRYGEVSEQVFETLRGVTPTMERLSVDEAFLDISGLRRHFESPLLVAREMRTRIRTEVGIPASVGLAARKFISKLASEDAKPDGIHLVPAGRELAYLHPMPLRRLWGVGQATYAALEELGAATIGDVAKIESGILKARLGPSLGRHLSQLSRGIDERSVTSGGGAKSVSVESTFSRDVVGTENLERELLRLSDRLAGRLRRAGVRGRTVEIKVRYASFETVSRSVTPPNAVRRTHEIWEHGKALLAKLDLGDQPIRLLGVGVSHVGDARAAEQLTLDTPVVRAADDAAESVRERFGDDSIVPASILSTEDRDL
;
A
#
# COMPACT_ATOMS: atom_id res chain seq x y z
N MET A 1 16.27 6.27 -2.20
CA MET A 1 15.73 4.93 -1.89
C MET A 1 16.74 4.25 -0.97
N GLY A 2 16.32 3.56 0.10
CA GLY A 2 17.27 2.80 0.91
C GLY A 2 17.68 1.50 0.20
N ARG A 3 18.81 0.90 0.62
CA ARG A 3 19.34 -0.39 0.12
C ARG A 3 18.28 -1.50 -0.03
N TYR A 4 17.26 -1.48 0.82
CA TYR A 4 16.15 -2.43 0.78
C TYR A 4 15.25 -2.29 -0.47
N GLY A 5 15.03 -1.06 -0.96
CA GLY A 5 14.26 -0.80 -2.17
C GLY A 5 14.99 -1.22 -3.45
N GLU A 6 16.32 -1.09 -3.48
CA GLU A 6 17.15 -1.51 -4.61
C GLU A 6 17.16 -3.04 -4.73
N VAL A 7 17.43 -3.74 -3.64
CA VAL A 7 17.39 -5.21 -3.60
C VAL A 7 15.99 -5.73 -3.96
N SER A 8 14.94 -5.08 -3.48
CA SER A 8 13.56 -5.40 -3.84
C SER A 8 13.33 -5.34 -5.35
N GLU A 9 13.77 -4.27 -6.02
CA GLU A 9 13.57 -4.13 -7.45
C GLU A 9 14.35 -5.18 -8.25
N GLN A 10 15.58 -5.52 -7.83
CA GLN A 10 16.36 -6.62 -8.40
C GLN A 10 15.63 -7.96 -8.33
N VAL A 11 15.04 -8.29 -7.16
CA VAL A 11 14.22 -9.52 -7.01
C VAL A 11 13.06 -9.51 -7.98
N PHE A 12 12.33 -8.39 -8.09
CA PHE A 12 11.20 -8.31 -9.00
C PHE A 12 11.61 -8.35 -10.47
N GLU A 13 12.77 -7.81 -10.86
CA GLU A 13 13.33 -7.97 -12.20
C GLU A 13 13.67 -9.43 -12.51
N THR A 14 14.34 -10.14 -11.60
CA THR A 14 14.61 -11.58 -11.73
C THR A 14 13.30 -12.36 -11.94
N LEU A 15 12.26 -12.05 -11.16
CA LEU A 15 10.96 -12.72 -11.24
C LEU A 15 10.19 -12.39 -12.54
N ARG A 16 10.26 -11.15 -13.04
CA ARG A 16 9.70 -10.78 -14.36
C ARG A 16 10.33 -11.58 -15.49
N GLY A 17 11.60 -11.95 -15.36
CA GLY A 17 12.29 -12.83 -16.29
C GLY A 17 11.80 -14.29 -16.28
N VAL A 18 10.93 -14.69 -15.33
CA VAL A 18 10.35 -16.04 -15.27
C VAL A 18 8.92 -16.06 -15.80
N THR A 19 8.09 -15.08 -15.44
CA THR A 19 6.73 -14.93 -15.97
C THR A 19 6.34 -13.46 -16.09
N PRO A 20 5.65 -13.07 -17.19
CA PRO A 20 5.15 -11.70 -17.36
C PRO A 20 3.92 -11.40 -16.48
N THR A 21 3.27 -12.42 -15.92
CA THR A 21 2.04 -12.28 -15.13
C THR A 21 2.38 -12.28 -13.64
N MET A 22 2.66 -11.09 -13.11
CA MET A 22 3.10 -10.89 -11.73
C MET A 22 2.38 -9.71 -11.07
N GLU A 23 1.83 -9.93 -9.89
CA GLU A 23 1.18 -8.92 -9.06
C GLU A 23 2.00 -8.66 -7.79
N ARG A 24 2.62 -7.49 -7.69
CA ARG A 24 3.38 -7.06 -6.50
C ARG A 24 2.42 -6.73 -5.36
N LEU A 25 2.62 -7.34 -4.19
CA LEU A 25 1.84 -7.07 -2.97
C LEU A 25 2.56 -6.09 -2.04
N SER A 26 3.86 -6.29 -1.89
CA SER A 26 4.73 -5.50 -1.02
C SER A 26 6.09 -5.31 -1.69
N VAL A 27 7.03 -4.80 -0.90
CA VAL A 27 8.44 -4.68 -1.25
C VAL A 27 9.14 -6.05 -1.34
N ASP A 28 8.61 -7.11 -0.75
CA ASP A 28 9.23 -8.43 -0.68
C ASP A 28 8.29 -9.59 -1.08
N GLU A 29 7.05 -9.29 -1.45
CA GLU A 29 6.06 -10.30 -1.84
C GLU A 29 5.39 -9.97 -3.18
N ALA A 30 5.20 -10.99 -4.01
CA ALA A 30 4.36 -10.95 -5.21
C ALA A 30 3.64 -12.28 -5.43
N PHE A 31 2.52 -12.21 -6.14
CA PHE A 31 1.89 -13.36 -6.77
C PHE A 31 2.32 -13.50 -8.21
N LEU A 32 2.57 -14.72 -8.65
CA LEU A 32 2.99 -15.03 -10.01
C LEU A 32 2.04 -16.08 -10.58
N ASP A 33 1.51 -15.84 -11.78
CA ASP A 33 0.80 -16.88 -12.54
C ASP A 33 1.82 -17.65 -13.38
N ILE A 34 1.92 -18.96 -13.09
CA ILE A 34 2.83 -19.89 -13.75
C ILE A 34 2.08 -20.90 -14.62
N SER A 35 0.77 -20.75 -14.82
CA SER A 35 -0.07 -21.67 -15.59
C SER A 35 0.41 -21.81 -17.04
N GLY A 36 0.96 -20.74 -17.63
CA GLY A 36 1.55 -20.74 -18.97
C GLY A 36 2.91 -21.44 -19.09
N LEU A 37 3.56 -21.77 -17.97
CA LEU A 37 4.91 -22.34 -17.97
C LEU A 37 4.95 -23.88 -18.10
N ARG A 38 3.80 -24.54 -18.16
CA ARG A 38 3.67 -26.02 -18.25
C ARG A 38 4.36 -26.64 -19.46
N ARG A 39 4.62 -25.87 -20.52
CA ARG A 39 5.36 -26.35 -21.71
C ARG A 39 6.88 -26.32 -21.53
N HIS A 40 7.37 -25.53 -20.58
CA HIS A 40 8.80 -25.34 -20.32
C HIS A 40 9.25 -26.07 -19.05
N PHE A 41 8.33 -26.35 -18.12
CA PHE A 41 8.62 -27.03 -16.87
C PHE A 41 7.67 -28.21 -16.66
N GLU A 42 8.23 -29.36 -16.31
CA GLU A 42 7.48 -30.59 -16.03
C GLU A 42 6.60 -30.50 -14.78
N SER A 43 6.95 -29.60 -13.85
CA SER A 43 6.25 -29.46 -12.57
C SER A 43 6.34 -28.03 -12.03
N PRO A 44 5.30 -27.52 -11.35
CA PRO A 44 5.37 -26.22 -10.66
C PRO A 44 6.47 -26.15 -9.60
N LEU A 45 6.89 -27.31 -9.03
CA LEU A 45 8.03 -27.35 -8.11
C LEU A 45 9.35 -26.96 -8.79
N LEU A 46 9.53 -27.32 -10.06
CA LEU A 46 10.73 -26.95 -10.82
C LEU A 46 10.74 -25.44 -11.10
N VAL A 47 9.59 -24.86 -11.42
CA VAL A 47 9.44 -23.40 -11.57
C VAL A 47 9.84 -22.67 -10.28
N ALA A 48 9.35 -23.13 -9.12
CA ALA A 48 9.69 -22.53 -7.83
C ALA A 48 11.19 -22.69 -7.47
N ARG A 49 11.81 -23.83 -7.80
CA ARG A 49 13.25 -24.04 -7.62
C ARG A 49 14.06 -23.12 -8.51
N GLU A 50 13.66 -22.95 -9.76
CA GLU A 50 14.30 -22.04 -10.70
C GLU A 50 14.25 -20.59 -10.19
N MET A 51 13.06 -20.11 -9.80
CA MET A 51 12.88 -18.77 -9.21
C MET A 51 13.81 -18.55 -8.01
N ARG A 52 13.84 -19.50 -7.06
CA ARG A 52 14.71 -19.42 -5.88
C ARG A 52 16.19 -19.44 -6.25
N THR A 53 16.59 -20.27 -7.21
CA THR A 53 17.98 -20.37 -7.66
C THR A 53 18.43 -19.06 -8.31
N ARG A 54 17.59 -18.47 -9.17
CA ARG A 54 17.87 -17.18 -9.80
C ARG A 54 17.95 -16.05 -8.78
N ILE A 55 17.00 -15.94 -7.86
CA ILE A 55 17.07 -14.93 -6.78
C ILE A 55 18.34 -15.12 -5.95
N ARG A 56 18.70 -16.36 -5.62
CA ARG A 56 19.90 -16.67 -4.84
C ARG A 56 21.18 -16.27 -5.57
N THR A 57 21.27 -16.53 -6.86
CA THR A 57 22.49 -16.33 -7.67
C THR A 57 22.64 -14.89 -8.18
N GLU A 58 21.54 -14.26 -8.60
CA GLU A 58 21.53 -12.91 -9.15
C GLU A 58 21.51 -11.83 -8.05
N VAL A 59 20.77 -12.07 -6.95
CA VAL A 59 20.54 -11.06 -5.89
C VAL A 59 21.25 -11.42 -4.57
N GLY A 60 21.54 -12.69 -4.32
CA GLY A 60 22.28 -13.12 -3.13
C GLY A 60 21.43 -13.37 -1.88
N ILE A 61 20.10 -13.42 -1.99
CA ILE A 61 19.19 -13.56 -0.83
C ILE A 61 18.33 -14.84 -0.89
N PRO A 62 17.86 -15.39 0.26
CA PRO A 62 16.89 -16.48 0.28
C PRO A 62 15.51 -16.01 -0.20
N ALA A 63 14.72 -16.95 -0.72
CA ALA A 63 13.31 -16.75 -0.99
C ALA A 63 12.51 -18.01 -0.65
N SER A 64 11.31 -17.83 -0.11
CA SER A 64 10.33 -18.90 0.12
C SER A 64 9.22 -18.82 -0.92
N VAL A 65 8.75 -19.97 -1.43
CA VAL A 65 7.73 -20.02 -2.48
C VAL A 65 6.58 -20.94 -2.07
N GLY A 66 5.37 -20.40 -2.08
CA GLY A 66 4.13 -21.16 -1.91
C GLY A 66 3.46 -21.41 -3.26
N LEU A 67 3.06 -22.65 -3.51
CA LEU A 67 2.40 -23.09 -4.74
C LEU A 67 1.02 -23.63 -4.40
N ALA A 68 -0.02 -23.13 -5.06
CA ALA A 68 -1.37 -23.63 -4.95
C ALA A 68 -2.19 -23.25 -6.20
N ALA A 69 -3.34 -23.89 -6.40
CA ALA A 69 -4.27 -23.55 -7.48
C ALA A 69 -4.97 -22.19 -7.28
N ARG A 70 -5.00 -21.68 -6.05
CA ARG A 70 -5.69 -20.45 -5.65
C ARG A 70 -4.73 -19.47 -4.99
N LYS A 71 -4.91 -18.19 -5.30
CA LYS A 71 -4.05 -17.08 -4.87
C LYS A 71 -3.92 -16.96 -3.35
N PHE A 72 -5.03 -16.99 -2.61
CA PHE A 72 -4.94 -16.91 -1.14
C PHE A 72 -4.21 -18.13 -0.54
N ILE A 73 -4.41 -19.33 -1.09
CA ILE A 73 -3.80 -20.56 -0.58
C ILE A 73 -2.30 -20.57 -0.85
N SER A 74 -1.85 -20.04 -1.99
CA SER A 74 -0.42 -19.92 -2.27
C SER A 74 0.27 -18.95 -1.31
N LYS A 75 -0.43 -17.92 -0.82
CA LYS A 75 0.09 -17.05 0.25
C LYS A 75 0.21 -17.78 1.59
N LEU A 76 -0.76 -18.62 1.95
CA LEU A 76 -0.65 -19.44 3.16
C LEU A 76 0.51 -20.43 3.06
N ALA A 77 0.66 -21.06 1.89
CA ALA A 77 1.75 -21.96 1.59
C ALA A 77 3.10 -21.27 1.63
N SER A 78 3.21 -20.01 1.18
CA SER A 78 4.49 -19.30 1.17
C SER A 78 4.97 -18.95 2.59
N GLU A 79 4.05 -18.70 3.52
CA GLU A 79 4.36 -18.57 4.95
C GLU A 79 4.84 -19.90 5.55
N ASP A 80 4.19 -21.02 5.24
CA ASP A 80 4.61 -22.35 5.70
C ASP A 80 5.93 -22.83 5.06
N ALA A 81 6.29 -22.24 3.92
CA ALA A 81 7.56 -22.46 3.24
C ALA A 81 8.73 -21.67 3.86
N LYS A 82 8.50 -20.83 4.88
CA LYS A 82 9.57 -20.07 5.53
C LYS A 82 10.30 -20.91 6.59
N PRO A 83 11.63 -20.72 6.75
CA PRO A 83 12.54 -19.95 5.89
C PRO A 83 13.09 -20.76 4.70
N ASP A 84 13.37 -20.07 3.58
CA ASP A 84 14.11 -20.58 2.40
C ASP A 84 13.60 -21.93 1.83
N GLY A 85 12.29 -22.12 1.79
CA GLY A 85 11.64 -23.37 1.39
C GLY A 85 10.67 -23.23 0.22
N ILE A 86 10.10 -24.37 -0.17
CA ILE A 86 9.00 -24.46 -1.14
C ILE A 86 7.89 -25.29 -0.50
N HIS A 87 6.65 -24.80 -0.53
CA HIS A 87 5.48 -25.55 -0.08
C HIS A 87 4.47 -25.65 -1.21
N LEU A 88 4.12 -26.87 -1.61
CA LEU A 88 3.09 -27.13 -2.63
C LEU A 88 1.84 -27.67 -1.96
N VAL A 89 0.72 -26.98 -2.16
CA VAL A 89 -0.62 -27.49 -1.89
C VAL A 89 -1.15 -28.11 -3.19
N PRO A 90 -1.26 -29.44 -3.29
CA PRO A 90 -1.73 -30.08 -4.51
C PRO A 90 -3.17 -29.69 -4.84
N ALA A 91 -3.47 -29.62 -6.14
CA ALA A 91 -4.84 -29.42 -6.61
C ALA A 91 -5.75 -30.56 -6.10
N GLY A 92 -6.92 -30.20 -5.58
CA GLY A 92 -7.86 -31.13 -4.94
C GLY A 92 -7.57 -31.42 -3.46
N ARG A 93 -6.48 -30.90 -2.88
CA ARG A 93 -6.13 -31.04 -1.46
C ARG A 93 -6.24 -29.73 -0.67
N GLU A 94 -6.77 -28.68 -1.28
CA GLU A 94 -6.87 -27.33 -0.73
C GLU A 94 -7.62 -27.30 0.59
N LEU A 95 -8.81 -27.92 0.67
CA LEU A 95 -9.63 -27.90 1.88
C LEU A 95 -8.99 -28.71 3.03
N ALA A 96 -8.32 -29.81 2.71
CA ALA A 96 -7.62 -30.63 3.70
C ALA A 96 -6.43 -29.88 4.30
N TYR A 97 -5.75 -29.05 3.51
CA TYR A 97 -4.70 -28.14 3.96
C TYR A 97 -5.28 -26.95 4.75
N LEU A 98 -6.38 -26.36 4.26
CA LEU A 98 -6.94 -25.11 4.76
C LEU A 98 -7.72 -25.28 6.06
N HIS A 99 -8.64 -26.25 6.14
CA HIS A 99 -9.60 -26.35 7.25
C HIS A 99 -8.97 -26.51 8.64
N PRO A 100 -7.87 -27.28 8.82
CA PRO A 100 -7.24 -27.42 10.13
C PRO A 100 -6.55 -26.15 10.64
N MET A 101 -6.36 -25.15 9.78
CA MET A 101 -5.59 -23.97 10.15
C MET A 101 -6.32 -23.11 11.19
N PRO A 102 -5.56 -22.45 12.10
CA PRO A 102 -6.12 -21.48 13.02
C PRO A 102 -6.82 -20.34 12.26
N LEU A 103 -7.92 -19.86 12.82
CA LEU A 103 -8.71 -18.77 12.24
C LEU A 103 -7.88 -17.53 11.89
N ARG A 104 -6.87 -17.19 12.72
CA ARG A 104 -5.99 -16.02 12.51
C ARG A 104 -5.21 -16.05 11.20
N ARG A 105 -5.08 -17.22 10.58
CA ARG A 105 -4.43 -17.36 9.27
C ARG A 105 -5.33 -17.01 8.10
N LEU A 106 -6.64 -16.92 8.30
CA LEU A 106 -7.55 -16.57 7.22
C LEU A 106 -7.30 -15.12 6.78
N TRP A 107 -6.93 -14.93 5.51
CA TRP A 107 -6.63 -13.61 4.97
C TRP A 107 -7.85 -12.69 5.09
N GLY A 108 -7.66 -11.54 5.75
CA GLY A 108 -8.72 -10.56 6.01
C GLY A 108 -9.27 -10.62 7.44
N VAL A 109 -8.82 -11.57 8.25
CA VAL A 109 -9.16 -11.64 9.68
C VAL A 109 -8.16 -10.80 10.49
N GLY A 110 -8.58 -9.59 10.86
CA GLY A 110 -7.92 -8.77 11.88
C GLY A 110 -8.42 -9.12 13.30
N GLN A 111 -7.89 -8.42 14.31
CA GLN A 111 -8.22 -8.69 15.72
C GLN A 111 -9.73 -8.60 16.03
N ALA A 112 -10.42 -7.59 15.50
CA ALA A 112 -11.86 -7.42 15.70
C ALA A 112 -12.68 -8.53 15.01
N THR A 113 -12.30 -8.89 13.77
CA THR A 113 -12.93 -9.97 13.02
C THR A 113 -12.70 -11.33 13.67
N TYR A 114 -11.51 -11.55 14.22
CA TYR A 114 -11.19 -12.76 14.98
C TYR A 114 -12.12 -12.90 16.18
N ALA A 115 -12.22 -11.87 17.02
CA ALA A 115 -13.12 -11.89 18.19
C ALA A 115 -14.58 -12.15 17.79
N ALA A 116 -15.05 -11.48 16.73
CA ALA A 116 -16.41 -11.65 16.24
C ALA A 116 -16.73 -13.06 15.70
N LEU A 117 -15.73 -13.78 15.18
CA LEU A 117 -15.87 -15.16 14.71
C LEU A 117 -15.67 -16.18 15.83
N GLU A 118 -14.83 -15.88 16.81
CA GLU A 118 -14.65 -16.67 18.04
C GLU A 118 -15.95 -16.68 18.87
N GLU A 119 -16.66 -15.55 18.95
CA GLU A 119 -18.01 -15.47 19.54
C GLU A 119 -19.05 -16.34 18.79
N LEU A 120 -18.82 -16.64 17.50
CA LEU A 120 -19.64 -17.58 16.73
C LEU A 120 -19.16 -19.04 16.87
N GLY A 121 -18.20 -19.31 17.75
CA GLY A 121 -17.67 -20.64 18.04
C GLY A 121 -16.65 -21.16 17.02
N ALA A 122 -16.08 -20.30 16.17
CA ALA A 122 -15.08 -20.72 15.20
C ALA A 122 -13.65 -20.64 15.76
N ALA A 123 -12.97 -21.79 15.85
CA ALA A 123 -11.55 -21.85 16.20
C ALA A 123 -10.65 -22.02 14.96
N THR A 124 -11.15 -22.74 13.96
CA THR A 124 -10.43 -23.06 12.72
C THR A 124 -11.09 -22.43 11.50
N ILE A 125 -10.35 -22.39 10.38
CA ILE A 125 -10.92 -21.97 9.10
C ILE A 125 -12.07 -22.91 8.68
N GLY A 126 -11.93 -24.21 8.99
CA GLY A 126 -12.98 -25.20 8.74
C GLY A 126 -14.27 -24.94 9.53
N ASP A 127 -14.18 -24.31 10.70
CA ASP A 127 -15.38 -23.94 11.47
C ASP A 127 -16.10 -22.75 10.83
N VAL A 128 -15.37 -21.75 10.33
CA VAL A 128 -15.97 -20.65 9.55
C VAL A 128 -16.67 -21.18 8.31
N ALA A 129 -16.11 -22.19 7.64
CA ALA A 129 -16.72 -22.83 6.47
C ALA A 129 -18.07 -23.51 6.77
N LYS A 130 -18.33 -23.88 8.03
CA LYS A 130 -19.61 -24.47 8.47
C LYS A 130 -20.65 -23.40 8.83
N ILE A 131 -20.22 -22.18 9.15
CA ILE A 131 -21.14 -21.08 9.45
C ILE A 131 -21.89 -20.68 8.17
N GLU A 132 -23.21 -20.52 8.31
CA GLU A 132 -24.06 -20.09 7.22
C GLU A 132 -23.66 -18.69 6.72
N SER A 133 -23.65 -18.48 5.41
CA SER A 133 -23.22 -17.20 4.83
C SER A 133 -24.09 -16.02 5.29
N GLY A 134 -25.39 -16.24 5.58
CA GLY A 134 -26.27 -15.21 6.12
C GLY A 134 -25.79 -14.68 7.47
N ILE A 135 -25.41 -15.59 8.38
CA ILE A 135 -24.90 -15.26 9.71
C ILE A 135 -23.59 -14.47 9.61
N LEU A 136 -22.65 -14.92 8.76
CA LEU A 136 -21.38 -14.21 8.56
C LEU A 136 -21.60 -12.78 8.04
N LYS A 137 -22.54 -12.57 7.11
CA LYS A 137 -22.88 -11.25 6.58
C LYS A 137 -23.57 -10.37 7.62
N ALA A 138 -24.44 -10.93 8.45
CA ALA A 138 -25.10 -10.20 9.52
C ALA A 138 -24.11 -9.75 10.59
N ARG A 139 -23.15 -10.61 10.97
CA ARG A 139 -22.16 -10.32 12.01
C ARG A 139 -21.03 -9.40 11.55
N LEU A 140 -20.53 -9.58 10.32
CA LEU A 140 -19.32 -8.90 9.82
C LEU A 140 -19.60 -7.85 8.73
N GLY A 141 -20.85 -7.71 8.34
CA GLY A 141 -21.27 -6.91 7.20
C GLY A 141 -21.25 -7.70 5.88
N PRO A 142 -22.01 -7.26 4.85
CA PRO A 142 -22.24 -8.03 3.64
C PRO A 142 -20.98 -8.38 2.84
N SER A 143 -20.02 -7.45 2.78
CA SER A 143 -18.78 -7.62 1.99
C SER A 143 -17.82 -8.59 2.65
N LEU A 144 -17.41 -8.31 3.90
CA LEU A 144 -16.47 -9.14 4.64
C LEU A 144 -17.04 -10.53 4.93
N GLY A 145 -18.32 -10.62 5.32
CA GLY A 145 -18.98 -11.90 5.55
C GLY A 145 -19.03 -12.79 4.31
N ARG A 146 -19.29 -12.22 3.11
CA ARG A 146 -19.19 -12.96 1.84
C ARG A 146 -17.76 -13.40 1.56
N HIS A 147 -16.79 -12.50 1.75
CA HIS A 147 -15.38 -12.77 1.48
C HIS A 147 -14.85 -13.94 2.32
N LEU A 148 -15.05 -13.91 3.65
CA LEU A 148 -14.58 -14.98 4.53
C LEU A 148 -15.34 -16.30 4.31
N SER A 149 -16.62 -16.22 3.97
CA SER A 149 -17.42 -17.38 3.56
C SER A 149 -16.84 -18.09 2.33
N GLN A 150 -16.40 -17.33 1.32
CA GLN A 150 -15.76 -17.88 0.12
C GLN A 150 -14.37 -18.45 0.43
N LEU A 151 -13.50 -17.67 1.09
CA LEU A 151 -12.14 -18.10 1.38
C LEU A 151 -12.09 -19.35 2.26
N SER A 152 -12.93 -19.42 3.30
CA SER A 152 -12.99 -20.60 4.19
C SER A 152 -13.39 -21.88 3.46
N ARG A 153 -14.10 -21.77 2.32
CA ARG A 153 -14.48 -22.87 1.43
C ARG A 153 -13.51 -23.08 0.27
N GLY A 154 -12.31 -22.49 0.34
CA GLY A 154 -11.28 -22.60 -0.70
C GLY A 154 -11.60 -21.85 -1.99
N ILE A 155 -12.63 -20.99 -2.00
CA ILE A 155 -13.06 -20.26 -3.18
C ILE A 155 -12.35 -18.90 -3.21
N ASP A 156 -11.54 -18.70 -4.25
CA ASP A 156 -10.90 -17.43 -4.57
C ASP A 156 -10.85 -17.27 -6.10
N GLU A 157 -11.68 -16.35 -6.61
CA GLU A 157 -11.82 -16.06 -8.05
C GLU A 157 -10.85 -14.96 -8.52
N ARG A 158 -10.09 -14.35 -7.61
CA ARG A 158 -9.13 -13.30 -7.96
C ARG A 158 -8.00 -13.90 -8.80
N SER A 159 -7.81 -13.36 -10.00
CA SER A 159 -6.64 -13.65 -10.83
C SER A 159 -5.41 -12.88 -10.35
N VAL A 160 -4.23 -13.33 -10.79
CA VAL A 160 -3.01 -12.53 -10.70
C VAL A 160 -3.07 -11.49 -11.81
N THR A 161 -3.05 -10.21 -11.44
CA THR A 161 -3.07 -9.12 -12.40
C THR A 161 -1.75 -8.39 -12.39
N SER A 162 -1.11 -8.24 -13.55
CA SER A 162 0.06 -7.37 -13.67
C SER A 162 -0.39 -5.95 -13.32
N GLY A 163 0.10 -5.44 -12.19
CA GLY A 163 -0.56 -4.40 -11.40
C GLY A 163 -1.02 -3.17 -12.19
N GLY A 164 -2.22 -2.69 -11.86
CA GLY A 164 -2.58 -1.29 -12.09
C GLY A 164 -1.75 -0.38 -11.17
N GLY A 165 -1.52 0.86 -11.60
CA GLY A 165 -0.82 1.86 -10.80
C GLY A 165 -1.41 2.05 -9.40
N ALA A 166 -0.62 2.61 -8.49
CA ALA A 166 -1.06 2.89 -7.11
C ALA A 166 -2.41 3.63 -7.13
N LYS A 167 -3.40 3.16 -6.34
CA LYS A 167 -4.73 3.80 -6.24
C LYS A 167 -4.70 5.07 -5.39
N SER A 168 -3.73 5.14 -4.47
CA SER A 168 -3.46 6.28 -3.61
C SER A 168 -1.96 6.36 -3.29
N VAL A 169 -1.51 7.56 -2.95
CA VAL A 169 -0.16 7.85 -2.46
C VAL A 169 -0.32 8.75 -1.24
N SER A 170 0.33 8.41 -0.12
CA SER A 170 0.25 9.21 1.10
C SER A 170 1.59 9.28 1.83
N VAL A 171 1.71 10.27 2.71
CA VAL A 171 2.80 10.46 3.65
C VAL A 171 2.22 10.86 4.99
N GLU A 172 2.78 10.33 6.07
CA GLU A 172 2.39 10.68 7.42
C GLU A 172 3.63 10.81 8.32
N SER A 173 3.48 11.59 9.38
CA SER A 173 4.49 11.86 10.39
C SER A 173 3.88 11.64 11.76
N THR A 174 4.46 10.71 12.52
CA THR A 174 4.16 10.52 13.95
C THR A 174 5.20 11.31 14.73
N PHE A 175 4.77 12.31 15.49
CA PHE A 175 5.70 13.27 16.09
C PHE A 175 6.51 12.66 17.24
N SER A 176 7.68 13.22 17.60
CA SER A 176 8.38 12.78 18.81
C SER A 176 7.73 13.35 20.08
N ARG A 177 7.10 14.52 19.96
CA ARG A 177 6.28 15.18 20.97
C ARG A 177 4.99 15.65 20.31
N ASP A 178 3.88 15.58 21.02
CA ASP A 178 2.59 16.01 20.47
C ASP A 178 2.64 17.49 20.08
N VAL A 179 2.06 17.80 18.93
CA VAL A 179 2.03 19.14 18.35
C VAL A 179 0.71 19.80 18.73
N VAL A 180 0.80 21.03 19.22
CA VAL A 180 -0.35 21.90 19.52
C VAL A 180 -0.23 23.16 18.67
N GLY A 181 -1.38 23.72 18.30
CA GLY A 181 -1.47 24.99 17.58
C GLY A 181 -1.51 24.82 16.07
N THR A 182 -2.43 25.57 15.45
CA THR A 182 -2.71 25.53 14.01
C THR A 182 -1.48 25.85 13.17
N GLU A 183 -0.66 26.83 13.55
CA GLU A 183 0.52 27.23 12.79
C GLU A 183 1.57 26.11 12.66
N ASN A 184 1.81 25.36 13.74
CA ASN A 184 2.74 24.23 13.74
C ASN A 184 2.24 23.10 12.85
N LEU A 185 0.93 22.83 12.90
CA LEU A 185 0.29 21.81 12.05
C LEU A 185 0.29 22.22 10.58
N GLU A 186 0.04 23.48 10.26
CA GLU A 186 0.10 23.99 8.89
C GLU A 186 1.53 23.91 8.31
N ARG A 187 2.55 24.16 9.14
CA ARG A 187 3.96 24.00 8.74
C ARG A 187 4.31 22.54 8.46
N GLU A 188 3.92 21.62 9.34
CA GLU A 188 4.14 20.19 9.06
C GLU A 188 3.32 19.73 7.85
N LEU A 189 2.09 20.21 7.70
CA LEU A 189 1.26 19.91 6.53
C LEU A 189 1.95 20.34 5.23
N LEU A 190 2.62 21.50 5.21
CA LEU A 190 3.38 21.94 4.05
C LEU A 190 4.55 21.00 3.77
N ARG A 191 5.31 20.62 4.80
CA ARG A 191 6.41 19.65 4.68
C ARG A 191 5.93 18.30 4.13
N LEU A 192 4.79 17.82 4.63
CA LEU A 192 4.19 16.58 4.15
C LEU A 192 3.66 16.72 2.72
N SER A 193 3.03 17.84 2.39
CA SER A 193 2.55 18.12 1.03
C SER A 193 3.69 18.12 0.01
N ASP A 194 4.85 18.68 0.37
CA ASP A 194 6.01 18.71 -0.51
C ASP A 194 6.59 17.30 -0.75
N ARG A 195 6.73 16.51 0.31
CA ARG A 195 7.14 15.09 0.22
C ARG A 195 6.16 14.27 -0.61
N LEU A 196 4.86 14.51 -0.46
CA LEU A 196 3.82 13.83 -1.24
C LEU A 196 3.92 14.20 -2.71
N ALA A 197 4.03 15.49 -3.01
CA ALA A 197 4.19 16.00 -4.37
C ALA A 197 5.44 15.38 -5.03
N GLY A 198 6.57 15.30 -4.32
CA GLY A 198 7.76 14.60 -4.80
C GLY A 198 7.53 13.12 -5.12
N ARG A 199 6.74 12.40 -4.31
CA ARG A 199 6.35 11.01 -4.59
C ARG A 199 5.46 10.89 -5.84
N LEU A 200 4.46 11.77 -5.99
CA LEU A 200 3.57 11.79 -7.15
C LEU A 200 4.37 12.08 -8.44
N ARG A 201 5.28 13.06 -8.39
CA ARG A 201 6.18 13.41 -9.51
C ARG A 201 7.05 12.24 -9.95
N ARG A 202 7.78 11.62 -9.01
CA ARG A 202 8.65 10.45 -9.29
C ARG A 202 7.88 9.26 -9.85
N ALA A 203 6.62 9.09 -9.44
CA ALA A 203 5.75 8.04 -9.97
C ALA A 203 5.08 8.40 -11.30
N GLY A 204 5.22 9.65 -11.79
CA GLY A 204 4.57 10.11 -13.03
C GLY A 204 3.05 10.18 -12.93
N VAL A 205 2.50 10.32 -11.71
CA VAL A 205 1.07 10.26 -11.45
C VAL A 205 0.53 11.54 -10.82
N ARG A 206 -0.78 11.69 -10.86
CA ARG A 206 -1.57 12.72 -10.16
C ARG A 206 -2.83 12.07 -9.61
N GLY A 207 -3.53 12.71 -8.67
CA GLY A 207 -4.80 12.16 -8.19
C GLY A 207 -5.83 13.20 -7.86
N ARG A 208 -7.06 12.74 -7.64
CA ARG A 208 -8.25 13.61 -7.64
C ARG A 208 -8.79 13.96 -6.28
N THR A 209 -8.45 13.19 -5.26
CA THR A 209 -8.98 13.40 -3.91
C THR A 209 -7.83 13.61 -2.95
N VAL A 210 -7.79 14.78 -2.30
CA VAL A 210 -6.86 15.08 -1.22
C VAL A 210 -7.50 14.66 0.09
N GLU A 211 -6.75 13.95 0.93
CA GLU A 211 -7.15 13.57 2.27
C GLU A 211 -6.12 14.01 3.31
N ILE A 212 -6.60 14.37 4.50
CA ILE A 212 -5.77 14.49 5.69
C ILE A 212 -6.18 13.44 6.70
N LYS A 213 -5.20 12.99 7.49
CA LYS A 213 -5.38 12.12 8.65
C LYS A 213 -4.76 12.79 9.86
N VAL A 214 -5.53 12.91 10.94
CA VAL A 214 -5.09 13.45 12.22
C VAL A 214 -5.31 12.39 13.28
N ARG A 215 -4.29 12.11 14.10
CA ARG A 215 -4.43 11.29 15.31
C ARG A 215 -4.16 12.15 16.53
N TYR A 216 -5.09 12.14 17.47
CA TYR A 216 -4.96 12.82 18.75
C TYR A 216 -4.06 12.04 19.72
N ALA A 217 -3.62 12.68 20.80
CA ALA A 217 -2.90 12.01 21.89
C ALA A 217 -3.70 10.86 22.54
N SER A 218 -5.03 10.89 22.46
CA SER A 218 -5.92 9.80 22.86
C SER A 218 -5.89 8.58 21.94
N PHE A 219 -5.09 8.61 20.86
CA PHE A 219 -5.05 7.64 19.75
C PHE A 219 -6.31 7.57 18.88
N GLU A 220 -7.33 8.37 19.16
CA GLU A 220 -8.44 8.59 18.25
C GLU A 220 -7.93 9.17 16.92
N THR A 221 -8.41 8.64 15.80
CA THR A 221 -7.98 9.05 14.46
C THR A 221 -9.18 9.56 13.69
N VAL A 222 -9.06 10.77 13.14
CA VAL A 222 -10.04 11.38 12.24
C VAL A 222 -9.42 11.65 10.88
N SER A 223 -10.21 11.47 9.83
CA SER A 223 -9.82 11.83 8.47
C SER A 223 -10.86 12.73 7.83
N ARG A 224 -10.39 13.60 6.92
CA ARG A 224 -11.23 14.45 6.07
C ARG A 224 -10.66 14.43 4.67
N SER A 225 -11.52 14.52 3.67
CA SER A 225 -11.11 14.52 2.28
C SER A 225 -11.92 15.51 1.45
N VAL A 226 -11.32 15.98 0.36
CA VAL A 226 -11.98 16.79 -0.66
C VAL A 226 -11.55 16.29 -2.04
N THR A 227 -12.49 16.28 -2.99
CA THR A 227 -12.23 15.96 -4.39
C THR A 227 -12.31 17.25 -5.20
N PRO A 228 -11.20 17.97 -5.42
CA PRO A 228 -11.18 19.13 -6.31
C PRO A 228 -11.58 18.76 -7.75
N PRO A 229 -12.06 19.73 -8.55
CA PRO A 229 -12.40 19.51 -9.95
C PRO A 229 -11.22 18.98 -10.79
N ASN A 230 -10.03 19.51 -10.49
CA ASN A 230 -8.78 19.18 -11.17
C ASN A 230 -7.95 18.22 -10.31
N ALA A 231 -7.26 17.29 -10.98
CA ALA A 231 -6.31 16.43 -10.31
C ALA A 231 -5.12 17.24 -9.81
N VAL A 232 -4.64 16.91 -8.61
CA VAL A 232 -3.53 17.59 -7.96
C VAL A 232 -2.24 16.79 -8.09
N ARG A 233 -1.14 17.52 -8.19
CA ARG A 233 0.22 16.96 -8.21
C ARG A 233 1.23 17.86 -7.52
N ARG A 234 0.94 19.16 -7.41
CA ARG A 234 1.89 20.17 -6.93
C ARG A 234 1.75 20.40 -5.43
N THR A 235 2.86 20.81 -4.81
CA THR A 235 2.97 21.04 -3.36
C THR A 235 1.91 22.04 -2.89
N HIS A 236 1.77 23.17 -3.59
CA HIS A 236 0.84 24.23 -3.19
C HIS A 236 -0.63 23.79 -3.28
N GLU A 237 -1.03 23.07 -4.33
CA GLU A 237 -2.40 22.53 -4.51
C GLU A 237 -2.78 21.60 -3.37
N ILE A 238 -1.88 20.67 -3.03
CA ILE A 238 -2.09 19.69 -1.95
C ILE A 238 -2.16 20.40 -0.60
N TRP A 239 -1.27 21.35 -0.35
CA TRP A 239 -1.22 22.10 0.90
C TRP A 239 -2.46 22.96 1.12
N GLU A 240 -2.91 23.71 0.11
CA GLU A 240 -4.13 24.53 0.19
C GLU A 240 -5.37 23.69 0.53
N HIS A 241 -5.56 22.57 -0.18
CA HIS A 241 -6.65 21.66 0.12
C HIS A 241 -6.51 21.00 1.50
N GLY A 242 -5.31 20.59 1.88
CA GLY A 242 -5.03 20.05 3.21
C GLY A 242 -5.33 21.04 4.33
N LYS A 243 -4.96 22.31 4.15
CA LYS A 243 -5.16 23.40 5.12
C LYS A 243 -6.65 23.67 5.30
N ALA A 244 -7.40 23.74 4.19
CA ALA A 244 -8.85 23.87 4.23
C ALA A 244 -9.53 22.68 4.93
N LEU A 245 -9.00 21.46 4.79
CA LEU A 245 -9.49 20.29 5.52
C LEU A 245 -9.14 20.34 7.00
N LEU A 246 -7.95 20.82 7.34
CA LEU A 246 -7.48 20.94 8.72
C LEU A 246 -8.34 21.94 9.50
N ALA A 247 -8.66 23.07 8.89
CA ALA A 247 -9.54 24.09 9.47
C ALA A 247 -10.95 23.54 9.78
N LYS A 248 -11.45 22.56 9.02
CA LYS A 248 -12.76 21.92 9.26
C LYS A 248 -12.79 20.97 10.44
N LEU A 249 -11.63 20.58 10.98
CA LEU A 249 -11.56 19.68 12.13
C LEU A 249 -11.72 20.41 13.47
N ASP A 250 -11.63 21.75 13.48
CA ASP A 250 -11.70 22.59 14.69
C ASP A 250 -10.90 22.01 15.86
N LEU A 251 -9.58 21.85 15.63
CA LEU A 251 -8.70 21.11 16.52
C LEU A 251 -8.47 21.81 17.88
N GLY A 252 -8.80 23.10 18.00
CA GLY A 252 -8.51 23.90 19.19
C GLY A 252 -7.06 23.74 19.67
N ASP A 253 -6.89 23.56 20.98
CA ASP A 253 -5.60 23.28 21.62
C ASP A 253 -5.34 21.78 21.83
N GLN A 254 -6.05 20.90 21.11
CA GLN A 254 -5.89 19.46 21.29
C GLN A 254 -4.50 18.99 20.82
N PRO A 255 -3.75 18.24 21.65
CA PRO A 255 -2.46 17.69 21.26
C PRO A 255 -2.59 16.65 20.14
N ILE A 256 -1.87 16.88 19.04
CA ILE A 256 -1.86 16.01 17.87
C ILE A 256 -0.61 15.13 17.88
N ARG A 257 -0.83 13.82 17.79
CA ARG A 257 0.20 12.77 17.81
C ARG A 257 0.74 12.45 16.41
N LEU A 258 -0.11 12.55 15.39
CA LEU A 258 0.22 12.24 13.99
C LEU A 258 -0.57 13.14 13.05
N LEU A 259 0.11 13.64 12.01
CA LEU A 259 -0.49 14.28 10.85
C LEU A 259 -0.08 13.53 9.57
N GLY A 260 -1.04 13.31 8.68
CA GLY A 260 -0.83 12.71 7.37
C GLY A 260 -1.60 13.43 6.28
N VAL A 261 -1.06 13.39 5.07
CA VAL A 261 -1.71 13.88 3.85
C VAL A 261 -1.58 12.82 2.76
N GLY A 262 -2.64 12.65 1.99
CA GLY A 262 -2.73 11.66 0.94
C GLY A 262 -3.48 12.17 -0.27
N VAL A 263 -3.22 11.53 -1.41
CA VAL A 263 -3.96 11.71 -2.65
C VAL A 263 -4.45 10.35 -3.11
N SER A 264 -5.74 10.23 -3.42
CA SER A 264 -6.38 9.03 -3.99
C SER A 264 -7.01 9.30 -5.35
N HIS A 265 -7.54 8.26 -5.98
CA HIS A 265 -7.95 8.28 -7.39
C HIS A 265 -6.78 8.67 -8.30
N VAL A 266 -5.65 8.02 -8.06
CA VAL A 266 -4.39 8.28 -8.73
C VAL A 266 -4.41 7.67 -10.14
N GLY A 267 -3.95 8.44 -11.12
CA GLY A 267 -3.86 8.06 -12.53
C GLY A 267 -2.70 8.74 -13.24
N ASP A 268 -2.49 8.39 -14.51
CA ASP A 268 -1.40 8.94 -15.32
C ASP A 268 -1.51 10.48 -15.43
N ALA A 269 -0.39 11.16 -15.16
CA ALA A 269 -0.32 12.61 -15.24
C ALA A 269 -0.56 13.15 -16.67
N ARG A 270 -0.30 12.35 -17.71
CA ARG A 270 -0.44 12.72 -19.12
C ARG A 270 -1.87 12.71 -19.64
N ALA A 271 -2.80 12.08 -18.93
CA ALA A 271 -4.18 11.91 -19.38
C ALA A 271 -5.04 13.14 -19.04
N ALA A 272 -5.09 14.14 -19.94
CA ALA A 272 -5.91 15.37 -19.92
C ALA A 272 -5.44 16.48 -18.96
N GLU A 273 -4.59 17.39 -19.44
CA GLU A 273 -4.46 18.71 -18.84
C GLU A 273 -5.67 19.57 -19.20
N GLN A 274 -6.46 19.97 -18.20
CA GLN A 274 -7.29 21.15 -18.34
C GLN A 274 -6.48 22.33 -17.84
N LEU A 275 -6.11 23.23 -18.75
CA LEU A 275 -5.33 24.43 -18.45
C LEU A 275 -6.09 25.32 -17.47
N THR A 276 -5.67 25.33 -16.19
CA THR A 276 -6.06 26.40 -15.28
C THR A 276 -5.23 27.64 -15.56
N LEU A 277 -5.81 28.82 -15.32
CA LEU A 277 -5.08 30.10 -15.30
C LEU A 277 -4.34 30.23 -13.97
N ASP A 278 -3.32 29.40 -13.74
CA ASP A 278 -2.36 29.70 -12.68
C ASP A 278 -1.50 30.88 -13.16
N THR A 279 -1.05 31.76 -12.26
CA THR A 279 -0.12 32.83 -12.65
C THR A 279 1.17 32.19 -13.18
N PRO A 280 1.68 32.59 -14.36
CA PRO A 280 2.86 31.97 -15.00
C PRO A 280 4.09 31.86 -14.09
N VAL A 281 4.20 32.75 -13.11
CA VAL A 281 5.29 32.85 -12.14
C VAL A 281 5.34 31.66 -11.17
N VAL A 282 4.19 31.18 -10.68
CA VAL A 282 4.15 30.06 -9.71
C VAL A 282 4.53 28.74 -10.40
N ARG A 283 4.08 28.55 -11.65
CA ARG A 283 4.48 27.40 -12.48
C ARG A 283 5.97 27.38 -12.76
N ALA A 284 6.51 28.50 -13.22
CA ALA A 284 7.94 28.61 -13.51
C ALA A 284 8.82 28.38 -12.28
N ALA A 285 8.38 28.80 -11.09
CA ALA A 285 9.10 28.56 -9.84
C ALA A 285 9.07 27.07 -9.43
N ASP A 286 7.91 26.41 -9.54
CA ASP A 286 7.78 24.97 -9.28
C ASP A 286 8.63 24.13 -10.25
N ASP A 287 8.60 24.47 -11.55
CA ASP A 287 9.36 23.79 -12.62
C ASP A 287 10.89 24.02 -12.45
N ALA A 288 11.30 25.23 -12.07
CA ALA A 288 12.70 25.54 -11.80
C ALA A 288 13.19 24.79 -10.55
N ALA A 289 12.39 24.77 -9.47
CA ALA A 289 12.71 24.03 -8.26
C ALA A 289 12.75 22.51 -8.54
N GLU A 290 11.93 22.01 -9.46
CA GLU A 290 11.98 20.63 -9.97
C GLU A 290 13.30 20.35 -10.69
N SER A 291 13.70 21.18 -11.66
CA SER A 291 14.96 21.00 -12.40
C SER A 291 16.19 20.97 -11.48
N VAL A 292 16.19 21.78 -10.41
CA VAL A 292 17.26 21.76 -9.41
C VAL A 292 17.21 20.46 -8.58
N ARG A 293 16.04 20.04 -8.10
CA ARG A 293 15.93 18.79 -7.32
C ARG A 293 16.26 17.54 -8.13
N GLU A 294 15.92 17.49 -9.41
CA GLU A 294 16.33 16.40 -10.31
C GLU A 294 17.85 16.28 -10.41
N ARG A 295 18.55 17.42 -10.39
CA ARG A 295 20.00 17.48 -10.56
C ARG A 295 20.79 17.36 -9.26
N PHE A 296 20.24 17.81 -8.14
CA PHE A 296 20.96 17.97 -6.87
C PHE A 296 20.33 17.25 -5.67
N GLY A 297 19.19 16.56 -5.85
CA GLY A 297 18.51 15.77 -4.84
C GLY A 297 17.31 16.46 -4.19
N ASP A 298 16.41 15.68 -3.57
CA ASP A 298 15.11 16.16 -3.07
C ASP A 298 15.23 17.26 -1.99
N ASP A 299 16.32 17.27 -1.22
CA ASP A 299 16.57 18.26 -0.16
C ASP A 299 17.27 19.55 -0.66
N SER A 300 17.62 19.63 -1.95
CA SER A 300 18.37 20.77 -2.49
C SER A 300 17.58 22.07 -2.52
N ILE A 301 16.25 21.99 -2.60
CA ILE A 301 15.32 23.12 -2.52
C ILE A 301 14.08 22.70 -1.74
N VAL A 302 13.84 23.40 -0.64
CA VAL A 302 12.63 23.28 0.18
C VAL A 302 11.90 24.63 0.25
N PRO A 303 10.57 24.64 0.43
CA PRO A 303 9.84 25.87 0.70
C PRO A 303 10.47 26.68 1.86
N ALA A 304 10.71 27.98 1.63
CA ALA A 304 11.40 28.86 2.59
C ALA A 304 10.69 29.02 3.96
N SER A 305 9.40 28.68 4.03
CA SER A 305 8.61 28.65 5.26
C SER A 305 8.87 27.40 6.13
N ILE A 306 9.58 26.40 5.59
CA ILE A 306 10.02 25.21 6.33
C ILE A 306 11.33 25.47 7.06
N LEU A 307 12.17 26.37 6.55
CA LEU A 307 13.45 26.75 7.17
C LEU A 307 13.19 27.51 8.47
N SER A 308 13.86 27.08 9.55
CA SER A 308 13.82 27.79 10.83
C SER A 308 14.57 29.12 10.71
N THR A 309 14.34 30.06 11.62
CA THR A 309 15.09 31.33 11.64
C THR A 309 16.59 31.15 11.80
N GLU A 310 17.06 29.99 12.28
CA GLU A 310 18.49 29.66 12.42
C GLU A 310 19.13 29.18 11.10
N ASP A 311 18.33 28.73 10.13
CA ASP A 311 18.82 28.25 8.81
C ASP A 311 18.89 29.37 7.75
N ARG A 312 18.51 30.60 8.11
CA ARG A 312 18.42 31.75 7.17
C ARG A 312 19.71 32.59 7.08
N ASP A 313 20.71 32.27 7.89
CA ASP A 313 21.98 32.99 8.00
C ASP A 313 23.18 32.25 7.36
N LEU A 314 22.92 31.38 6.37
CA LEU A 314 23.93 30.78 5.49
C LEU A 314 23.78 31.30 4.05
#